data_AF-A0A973FZ17-F1
#
_entry.id   AF-A0A973FZ17-F1
#
_cell.length_a   1.000
_cell.length_b   1.000
_cell.length_c   1.000
_cell.angle_alpha   90.00
_cell.angle_beta   90.00
_cell.angle_gamma   90.00
#
_symmetry.space_group_name_H-M   'P 1'
#
loop_
_entity.id
_entity.type
_entity.pdbx_description
1 polymer ?
#
loop_
_entity_poly.entity_id
_entity_poly.type
_entity_poly.pdbx_seq_one_letter_code
_entity_poly.pdbx_strand_id
1 'polypeptide(L)'
;MAKPSLLQDMKKTFLFHAIAAHFSNGIIPVAVLYLMLTIPTGNSYFEHTVEHLMVITLLAIPVSFFTGVHDWKTKYKGAKAPIFMNKLKLSGLLFALCITAVSIRLSIPDVMSVNSTVHWIYLIVVFAMLPVVTLLGHYGGKLSGQSRQSGKS
;
A
#
# COMPACT_ATOMS: atom_id res chain seq x y z
N MET A 1 24.79 -31.70 -12.16
CA MET A 1 24.24 -30.33 -12.08
C MET A 1 24.14 -29.96 -10.61
N ALA A 2 24.88 -28.95 -10.14
CA ALA A 2 24.82 -28.52 -8.75
C ALA A 2 23.45 -27.89 -8.47
N LYS A 3 22.75 -28.36 -7.42
CA LYS A 3 21.52 -27.70 -6.95
C LYS A 3 21.86 -26.25 -6.61
N PRO A 4 21.15 -25.25 -7.15
CA PRO A 4 21.32 -23.88 -6.70
C PRO A 4 21.12 -23.84 -5.17
N SER A 5 21.95 -23.05 -4.47
CA SER A 5 21.77 -22.92 -3.03
C SER A 5 20.42 -22.26 -2.75
N LEU A 6 19.77 -22.62 -1.64
CA LEU A 6 18.47 -22.03 -1.24
C LEU A 6 18.47 -20.50 -1.33
N LEU A 7 19.59 -19.85 -1.01
CA LEU A 7 19.77 -18.40 -1.12
C LEU A 7 19.75 -17.89 -2.56
N GLN A 8 20.33 -18.63 -3.51
CA GLN A 8 20.29 -18.28 -4.93
C GLN A 8 18.88 -18.44 -5.52
N ASP A 9 18.16 -19.47 -5.10
CA ASP A 9 16.75 -19.66 -5.48
C ASP A 9 15.87 -18.57 -4.89
N MET A 10 15.99 -18.31 -3.58
CA MET A 10 15.29 -17.19 -2.93
C MET A 10 15.53 -15.88 -3.66
N LYS A 11 16.78 -15.54 -4.00
CA LYS A 11 17.12 -14.30 -4.73
C LYS A 11 16.49 -14.23 -6.13
N LYS A 12 16.34 -15.36 -6.84
CA LYS A 12 15.70 -15.41 -8.16
C LYS A 12 14.18 -15.30 -8.08
N THR A 13 13.57 -15.80 -7.01
CA THR A 13 12.11 -15.81 -6.83
C THR A 13 11.58 -14.61 -6.03
N PHE A 14 12.45 -13.88 -5.32
CA PHE A 14 12.05 -12.73 -4.50
C PHE A 14 11.56 -11.56 -5.36
N LEU A 15 10.25 -11.43 -5.47
CA LEU A 15 9.59 -10.27 -6.07
C LEU A 15 9.43 -9.19 -4.99
N PHE A 16 10.51 -8.44 -4.71
CA PHE A 16 10.48 -7.33 -3.75
C PHE A 16 9.31 -6.38 -3.97
N HIS A 17 8.94 -6.13 -5.24
CA HIS A 17 7.76 -5.35 -5.59
C HIS A 17 6.45 -5.96 -5.08
N ALA A 18 6.23 -7.26 -5.32
CA ALA A 18 5.00 -7.92 -4.91
C ALA A 18 4.87 -7.91 -3.38
N ILE A 19 5.95 -8.20 -2.66
CA ILE A 19 5.93 -8.23 -1.19
C ILE A 19 5.63 -6.84 -0.63
N ALA A 20 6.36 -5.81 -1.07
CA ALA A 20 6.14 -4.44 -0.58
C ALA A 20 4.74 -3.91 -0.94
N ALA A 21 4.25 -4.18 -2.15
CA ALA A 21 2.93 -3.75 -2.59
C ALA A 21 1.79 -4.47 -1.84
N HIS A 22 1.92 -5.79 -1.63
CA HIS A 22 0.92 -6.54 -0.88
C HIS A 22 0.95 -6.21 0.62
N PHE A 23 2.14 -5.89 1.16
CA PHE A 23 2.29 -5.46 2.54
C PHE A 23 1.57 -4.14 2.82
N SER A 24 1.80 -3.10 2.01
CA SER A 24 1.08 -1.82 2.17
C SER A 24 -0.43 -1.97 1.95
N ASN A 25 -0.84 -2.79 0.97
CA ASN A 25 -2.26 -3.02 0.69
C ASN A 25 -2.97 -3.83 1.79
N GLY A 26 -2.23 -4.67 2.54
CA GLY A 26 -2.76 -5.43 3.67
C GLY A 26 -2.82 -4.62 4.97
N ILE A 27 -1.86 -3.71 5.19
CA ILE A 27 -1.81 -2.89 6.41
C ILE A 27 -2.92 -1.85 6.44
N ILE A 28 -3.22 -1.19 5.32
CA ILE A 28 -4.22 -0.11 5.29
C ILE A 28 -5.61 -0.57 5.77
N PRO A 29 -6.17 -1.71 5.31
CA PRO A 29 -7.41 -2.24 5.85
C PRO A 29 -7.35 -2.50 7.35
N VAL A 30 -6.23 -3.03 7.85
CA VAL A 30 -6.03 -3.25 9.28
C VAL A 30 -6.02 -1.93 10.05
N ALA A 31 -5.32 -0.92 9.55
CA ALA A 31 -5.31 0.42 10.14
C ALA A 31 -6.73 1.02 10.22
N VAL A 32 -7.53 0.83 9.17
CA VAL A 32 -8.92 1.31 9.15
C VAL A 32 -9.79 0.54 10.16
N LEU A 33 -9.60 -0.77 10.31
CA LEU A 33 -10.28 -1.55 11.35
C LEU A 33 -9.95 -1.04 12.75
N TYR A 34 -8.68 -0.78 13.05
CA TYR A 34 -8.28 -0.18 14.33
C TYR A 34 -8.84 1.24 14.52
N LEU A 35 -8.94 2.03 13.45
CA LEU A 35 -9.59 3.33 13.51
C LEU A 35 -11.09 3.20 13.83
N MET A 36 -11.78 2.24 13.22
CA MET A 36 -13.18 1.93 13.51
C MET A 36 -13.39 1.46 14.96
N LEU A 37 -12.40 0.80 15.58
CA LEU A 37 -12.42 0.48 17.01
C LEU A 37 -12.16 1.72 17.87
N THR A 38 -11.28 2.61 17.42
CA THR A 38 -10.92 3.86 18.13
C THR A 38 -12.12 4.80 18.27
N ILE A 39 -12.90 5.00 17.20
CA ILE A 39 -14.00 5.98 17.17
C ILE A 39 -15.04 5.77 18.30
N PRO A 40 -15.63 4.58 18.51
CA PRO A 40 -16.62 4.37 19.56
C PRO A 40 -16.01 4.17 20.95
N THR A 41 -14.76 3.69 21.04
CA THR A 41 -14.15 3.38 22.34
C THR A 41 -13.35 4.54 22.94
N GLY A 42 -12.89 5.47 22.11
CA GLY A 42 -11.93 6.50 22.51
C GLY A 42 -10.60 5.92 23.02
N ASN A 43 -10.29 4.65 22.73
CA ASN A 43 -9.16 3.96 23.32
C ASN A 43 -7.86 4.31 22.58
N SER A 44 -6.93 4.96 23.29
CA SER A 44 -5.64 5.41 22.76
C SER A 44 -4.73 4.26 22.27
N TYR A 45 -4.88 3.04 22.79
CA TYR A 45 -4.10 1.89 22.30
C TYR A 45 -4.44 1.54 20.85
N PHE A 46 -5.72 1.60 20.47
CA PHE A 46 -6.12 1.38 19.09
C PHE A 46 -5.66 2.52 18.20
N GLU A 47 -5.76 3.75 18.69
CA GLU A 47 -5.32 4.96 17.99
C GLU A 47 -3.82 4.93 17.67
N HIS A 48 -2.98 4.65 18.67
CA HIS A 48 -1.55 4.49 18.47
C HIS A 48 -1.25 3.35 17.49
N THR A 49 -2.02 2.27 17.51
CA THR A 49 -1.85 1.19 16.52
C THR A 49 -2.07 1.71 15.09
N VAL A 50 -3.10 2.53 14.84
CA VAL A 50 -3.31 3.18 13.54
C VAL A 50 -2.08 4.00 13.15
N GLU A 51 -1.55 4.82 14.05
CA GLU A 51 -0.37 5.66 13.80
C GLU A 51 0.86 4.84 13.38
N HIS A 52 1.21 3.79 14.12
CA HIS A 52 2.34 2.91 13.76
C HIS A 52 2.14 2.27 12.38
N LEU A 53 0.94 1.76 12.11
CA LEU A 53 0.61 1.14 10.82
C LEU A 53 0.69 2.14 9.66
N MET A 54 0.27 3.38 9.87
CA MET A 54 0.39 4.45 8.88
C MET A 54 1.84 4.81 8.57
N VAL A 55 2.70 4.90 9.58
CA VAL A 55 4.15 5.17 9.38
C VAL A 55 4.81 4.02 8.64
N ILE A 56 4.54 2.76 9.03
CA ILE A 56 5.07 1.57 8.35
C ILE A 56 4.62 1.56 6.88
N THR A 57 3.35 1.87 6.62
CA THR A 57 2.80 1.96 5.26
C THR A 57 3.49 3.04 4.45
N LEU A 58 3.69 4.23 5.01
CA LEU A 58 4.38 5.34 4.37
C LEU A 58 5.80 4.95 3.93
N LEU A 59 6.53 4.20 4.75
CA LEU A 59 7.88 3.71 4.41
C LEU A 59 7.85 2.60 3.34
N ALA A 60 6.81 1.76 3.34
CA ALA A 60 6.67 0.66 2.38
C ALA A 60 6.29 1.14 0.97
N ILE A 61 5.52 2.22 0.84
CA ILE A 61 5.03 2.71 -0.46
C ILE A 61 6.17 3.11 -1.43
N PRO A 62 7.20 3.88 -1.04
CA PRO A 62 8.33 4.18 -1.92
C PRO A 62 9.05 2.93 -2.43
N VAL A 63 9.30 1.97 -1.53
CA VAL A 63 9.94 0.69 -1.89
C VAL A 63 9.11 -0.05 -2.92
N SER A 64 7.80 -0.16 -2.68
CA SER A 64 6.84 -0.76 -3.61
C SER A 64 6.81 -0.04 -4.97
N PHE A 65 6.81 1.29 -4.97
CA PHE A 65 6.77 2.11 -6.17
C PHE A 65 8.02 1.92 -7.05
N PHE A 66 9.21 2.08 -6.47
CA PHE A 66 10.47 1.97 -7.23
C PHE A 66 10.68 0.57 -7.79
N THR A 67 10.43 -0.46 -6.97
CA THR A 67 10.54 -1.85 -7.41
C THR A 67 9.52 -2.19 -8.49
N GLY A 68 8.32 -1.59 -8.45
CA GLY A 68 7.29 -1.75 -9.49
C GLY A 68 7.67 -1.12 -10.82
N VAL A 69 8.23 0.09 -10.79
CA VAL A 69 8.78 0.75 -11.99
C VAL A 69 9.94 -0.05 -12.57
N HIS A 70 10.81 -0.61 -11.73
CA HIS A 70 11.90 -1.48 -12.17
C HIS A 70 11.38 -2.75 -12.85
N ASP A 71 10.44 -3.47 -12.22
CA ASP A 71 9.84 -4.67 -12.79
C ASP A 71 9.10 -4.39 -14.11
N TRP A 72 8.45 -3.24 -14.24
CA TRP A 72 7.81 -2.82 -15.50
C TRP A 72 8.81 -2.61 -16.63
N LYS A 73 9.94 -1.96 -16.36
CA LYS A 73 10.99 -1.75 -17.36
C LYS A 73 11.65 -3.06 -17.77
N THR A 74 11.96 -3.94 -16.82
CA THR A 74 12.75 -5.15 -17.08
C THR A 74 11.92 -6.32 -17.58
N LYS A 75 10.77 -6.62 -16.97
CA LYS A 75 9.95 -7.80 -17.30
C LYS A 75 8.91 -7.51 -18.39
N TYR A 76 8.35 -6.31 -18.39
CA TYR A 76 7.28 -5.92 -19.33
C TYR A 76 7.79 -5.05 -20.48
N LYS A 77 9.13 -4.90 -20.63
CA LYS A 77 9.79 -4.10 -21.67
C LYS A 77 9.24 -2.67 -21.80
N GLY A 78 8.71 -2.09 -20.71
CA GLY A 78 8.08 -0.78 -20.73
C GLY A 78 6.82 -0.68 -21.59
N ALA A 79 6.16 -1.80 -21.91
CA ALA A 79 4.92 -1.80 -22.67
C ALA A 79 3.90 -0.91 -21.96
N LYS A 80 3.35 0.09 -22.68
CA LYS A 80 2.33 1.00 -22.17
C LYS A 80 0.99 0.27 -22.05
N ALA A 81 0.88 -0.67 -21.13
CA ALA A 81 -0.39 -1.27 -20.77
C ALA A 81 -1.18 -0.26 -19.92
N PRO A 82 -2.42 0.12 -20.29
CA PRO A 82 -3.25 1.06 -19.52
C PRO A 82 -3.36 0.69 -18.03
N ILE A 83 -3.32 -0.61 -17.73
CA ILE A 83 -3.35 -1.16 -16.38
C ILE A 83 -2.15 -0.68 -15.53
N PHE A 84 -0.97 -0.56 -16.13
CA PHE A 84 0.24 -0.10 -15.43
C PHE A 84 0.16 1.39 -15.08
N MET A 85 -0.32 2.23 -16.01
CA MET A 85 -0.51 3.66 -15.76
C MET A 85 -1.54 3.92 -14.66
N ASN A 86 -2.63 3.15 -14.64
CA ASN A 86 -3.62 3.24 -13.57
C ASN A 86 -3.04 2.85 -12.22
N LYS A 87 -2.22 1.79 -12.15
CA LYS A 87 -1.48 1.43 -10.93
C LYS A 87 -0.56 2.54 -10.46
N LEU A 88 0.20 3.16 -11.36
CA LEU A 88 1.15 4.22 -11.00
C LEU A 88 0.42 5.44 -10.41
N LYS A 89 -0.71 5.83 -11.02
CA LYS A 89 -1.57 6.92 -10.50
C LYS A 89 -2.14 6.58 -9.12
N LEU A 90 -2.67 5.37 -8.95
CA LEU A 90 -3.23 4.93 -7.67
C LEU A 90 -2.17 4.82 -6.57
N SER A 91 -0.97 4.33 -6.89
CA SER A 91 0.15 4.30 -5.94
C SER A 91 0.61 5.71 -5.55
N GLY A 92 0.65 6.65 -6.49
CA GLY A 92 0.93 8.06 -6.20
C GLY A 92 -0.14 8.71 -5.32
N LEU A 93 -1.42 8.44 -5.61
CA LEU A 93 -2.54 8.89 -4.79
C LEU A 93 -2.46 8.31 -3.38
N LEU A 94 -2.19 7.01 -3.24
CA LEU A 94 -2.02 6.34 -1.95
C LEU A 94 -0.88 6.97 -1.13
N PHE A 95 0.23 7.28 -1.80
CA PHE A 95 1.37 7.94 -1.17
C PHE A 95 1.00 9.33 -0.65
N ALA A 96 0.30 10.14 -1.45
CA ALA A 96 -0.15 11.46 -1.05
C ALA A 96 -1.12 11.40 0.15
N LEU A 97 -2.06 10.45 0.14
CA LEU A 97 -2.97 10.22 1.25
C LEU A 97 -2.22 9.78 2.52
N CYS A 98 -1.27 8.85 2.42
CA CYS A 98 -0.42 8.41 3.53
C CYS A 98 0.41 9.56 4.11
N ILE A 99 1.09 10.35 3.27
CA ILE A 99 1.85 11.52 3.72
C ILE A 99 0.91 12.48 4.46
N THR A 100 -0.27 12.75 3.91
CA THR A 100 -1.23 13.67 4.53
C THR A 100 -1.67 13.17 5.91
N ALA A 101 -2.05 11.90 6.02
CA ALA A 101 -2.45 11.31 7.30
C ALA A 101 -1.33 11.36 8.35
N VAL A 102 -0.11 10.97 7.96
CA VAL A 102 1.06 11.01 8.86
C VAL A 102 1.42 12.45 9.24
N SER A 103 1.33 13.40 8.29
CA SER A 103 1.64 14.82 8.54
C SER A 103 0.65 15.45 9.51
N ILE A 104 -0.64 15.14 9.36
CA ILE A 104 -1.68 15.56 10.33
C ILE A 104 -1.34 15.00 11.70
N ARG A 105 -0.97 13.72 11.78
CA ARG A 105 -0.69 13.05 13.04
C ARG A 105 0.53 13.61 13.76
N LEU A 106 1.60 13.90 13.02
CA LEU A 106 2.81 14.51 13.58
C LEU A 106 2.60 15.98 13.99
N SER A 107 1.71 16.70 13.32
CA SER A 107 1.42 18.10 13.62
C SER A 107 0.43 18.25 14.78
N ILE A 108 -0.51 17.32 14.90
CA ILE A 108 -1.57 17.29 15.92
C ILE A 108 -1.67 15.86 16.45
N PRO A 109 -0.82 15.47 17.43
CA PRO A 109 -0.83 14.12 18.00
C PRO A 109 -2.20 13.72 18.57
N ASP A 110 -2.91 14.70 19.13
CA ASP A 110 -4.22 14.56 19.75
C ASP A 110 -5.39 14.76 18.77
N VAL A 111 -5.19 14.54 17.47
CA VAL A 111 -6.22 14.80 16.44
C VAL A 111 -7.52 14.01 16.66
N MET A 112 -7.49 12.89 17.38
CA MET A 112 -8.69 12.11 17.71
C MET A 112 -9.43 12.57 18.97
N SER A 113 -8.78 13.32 19.87
CA SER A 113 -9.41 13.80 21.11
C SER A 113 -10.06 15.18 20.94
N VAL A 114 -9.64 15.95 19.94
CA VAL A 114 -10.19 17.28 19.65
C VAL A 114 -11.19 17.19 18.49
N ASN A 115 -12.46 17.52 18.74
CA ASN A 115 -13.47 17.63 17.69
C ASN A 115 -13.26 18.91 16.85
N SER A 116 -12.29 18.85 15.95
CA SER A 116 -11.90 19.94 15.06
C SER A 116 -12.19 19.57 13.60
N THR A 117 -12.17 20.54 12.69
CA THR A 117 -12.25 20.26 11.24
C THR A 117 -11.15 19.30 10.78
N VAL A 118 -9.95 19.38 11.38
CA VAL A 118 -8.81 18.52 11.04
C VAL A 118 -9.04 17.06 11.43
N HIS A 119 -9.79 16.81 12.50
CA HIS A 119 -10.24 15.45 12.89
C HIS A 119 -11.01 14.77 11.75
N TRP A 120 -12.02 15.46 11.22
CA TRP A 120 -12.83 14.92 10.12
C TRP A 120 -12.03 14.73 8.84
N ILE A 121 -11.11 15.66 8.53
CA ILE A 121 -10.19 15.51 7.40
C ILE A 121 -9.32 14.26 7.58
N TYR A 122 -8.74 14.03 8.76
CA TYR A 122 -7.94 12.85 9.06
C TYR A 122 -8.73 11.56 8.82
N LEU A 123 -9.96 11.46 9.36
CA LEU A 123 -10.83 10.31 9.16
C LEU A 123 -11.08 10.06 7.67
N ILE A 124 -11.51 11.09 6.93
CA ILE A 124 -11.79 10.99 5.49
C ILE A 124 -10.55 10.51 4.74
N VAL A 125 -9.37 11.05 5.05
CA VAL A 125 -8.12 10.67 4.39
C VAL A 125 -7.79 9.20 4.64
N VAL A 126 -7.90 8.71 5.88
CA VAL A 126 -7.63 7.30 6.21
C VAL A 126 -8.65 6.36 5.57
N PHE A 127 -9.95 6.68 5.64
CA PHE A 127 -10.99 5.89 4.99
C PHE A 127 -10.88 5.90 3.45
N ALA A 128 -10.48 7.02 2.85
CA ALA A 128 -10.27 7.13 1.40
C ALA A 128 -9.14 6.22 0.89
N MET A 129 -8.23 5.75 1.76
CA MET A 129 -7.20 4.80 1.35
C MET A 129 -7.77 3.41 1.04
N LEU A 130 -8.91 3.01 1.64
CA LEU A 130 -9.57 1.71 1.38
C LEU A 130 -9.91 1.47 -0.09
N PRO A 131 -10.68 2.35 -0.78
CA PRO A 131 -10.98 2.14 -2.18
C PRO A 131 -9.70 2.14 -3.04
N VAL A 132 -8.68 2.93 -2.68
CA VAL A 132 -7.40 2.98 -3.41
C VAL A 132 -6.66 1.65 -3.33
N VAL A 133 -6.50 1.06 -2.14
CA VAL A 133 -5.83 -0.26 -2.01
C VAL A 133 -6.64 -1.39 -2.62
N THR A 134 -7.97 -1.31 -2.56
CA THR A 134 -8.86 -2.29 -3.21
C THR A 134 -8.67 -2.27 -4.73
N LEU A 135 -8.68 -1.08 -5.34
CA LEU A 135 -8.43 -0.92 -6.78
C LEU A 135 -7.01 -1.36 -7.16
N LEU A 136 -6.00 -1.03 -6.37
CA LEU A 136 -4.62 -1.50 -6.58
C LEU A 136 -4.53 -3.03 -6.57
N GLY A 137 -5.21 -3.68 -5.61
CA GLY A 137 -5.35 -5.13 -5.54
C GLY A 137 -6.04 -5.71 -6.77
N HIS A 138 -7.16 -5.12 -7.19
CA HIS A 138 -7.91 -5.53 -8.38
C HIS A 138 -7.06 -5.47 -9.67
N TYR A 139 -6.36 -4.35 -9.91
CA TYR A 139 -5.45 -4.23 -11.05
C TYR A 139 -4.24 -5.17 -10.94
N GLY A 140 -3.80 -5.51 -9.73
CA GLY A 140 -2.80 -6.54 -9.47
C GLY A 140 -3.25 -7.93 -9.92
N GLY A 141 -4.45 -8.34 -9.52
CA GLY A 141 -5.04 -9.62 -9.93
C GLY A 141 -5.27 -9.72 -11.44
N LYS A 142 -5.64 -8.61 -12.09
CA LYS A 142 -5.86 -8.59 -13.55
C LYS A 142 -4.55 -8.84 -14.34
N LEU A 143 -3.43 -8.25 -13.90
CA LEU A 143 -2.12 -8.46 -14.54
C LEU A 143 -1.62 -9.90 -14.37
N SER A 144 -1.77 -10.49 -13.18
CA SER A 144 -1.37 -11.88 -12.95
C SER A 144 -2.26 -12.85 -13.75
N GLY A 145 -3.56 -12.59 -13.83
CA GLY A 145 -4.51 -13.34 -14.66
C GLY A 145 -4.18 -13.29 -16.15
N GLN A 146 -3.91 -12.11 -16.70
CA GLN A 146 -3.52 -11.93 -18.12
C GLN A 146 -2.20 -12.62 -18.46
N SER A 147 -1.21 -12.55 -17.55
CA SER A 147 0.08 -13.23 -17.76
C SER A 147 -0.06 -14.77 -17.84
N ARG A 148 -1.02 -15.35 -17.09
CA ARG A 148 -1.33 -16.79 -17.15
C ARG A 148 -2.03 -17.20 -18.45
N GLN A 149 -2.83 -16.33 -19.06
CA GLN A 149 -3.49 -16.62 -20.33
C GLN A 149 -2.52 -16.54 -21.51
N SER A 150 -1.59 -15.59 -21.51
CA SER A 150 -0.61 -15.43 -22.60
C SER A 150 0.46 -16.54 -22.66
N GLY A 151 0.67 -17.29 -21.58
CA GLY A 151 1.60 -18.44 -21.56
C GLY A 151 0.97 -19.77 -21.98
N LYS A 152 -0.32 -19.77 -22.38
CA LYS A 152 -1.05 -20.94 -22.89
C LYS A 152 -1.34 -20.87 -24.39
N SER A 153 -0.73 -19.91 -25.10
CA SER A 153 -0.84 -19.75 -26.56
C SER A 153 0.45 -20.16 -27.25
#